data_AF-A0A2D5ACF3-F1
#
_entry.id   AF-A0A2D5ACF3-F1
#
_cell.length_a   1.000
_cell.length_b   1.000
_cell.length_c   1.000
_cell.angle_alpha   90.00
_cell.angle_beta   90.00
_cell.angle_gamma   90.00
#
_symmetry.space_group_name_H-M   'P 1'
#
loop_
_entity.id
_entity.type
_entity.pdbx_description
1 polymer ?
#
loop_
_entity_poly.entity_id
_entity_poly.type
_entity_poly.pdbx_seq_one_letter_code
_entity_poly.pdbx_strand_id
1 'polypeptide(L)'
;MPRILTILLAICGIASTSIAGPPSPLDVRMRGIHRHQAILDRSDADGGGIAGACDAVVVAHTASDFGPGEYIAQGGFIEGEIAATSFQLPPDAFPVRLDLFESLFATSSTVVETITEYAIYVWSGRPDSGTLVFNVASDGDILPHIIMPPGTTGVRLEFLVDPGDPDQIWIDDDGSHTVTVGIEIVSHHQPPASQCITPPNPQFNAFPCTDVDGLQSATGNWIFVEDCGIFGCPDGWKRFSDLPSICRPSGDWVQRLTWTPSLCDALGACCIGGTCSTLDEITCADAGGIFLGPGTDCGAGDCAETAPCCFPATGGCVQLTPADCFAVQGIPGPVGESCDDYICFPEGACCLPTGDCAGIVSPAECKSLGGVFQGDGTDCLSVDCPEPVGAACFGNGFCLVLTEAEAIAAGAEWRGVGSTCEDLDGDGTADACAASGSPADFNGDDLVNGIDLGLFLVGWGEPGPTDLDNDGTTNGIDLGILLVEWTG
;
A
#
# COMPACT_ATOMS: atom_id res chain seq x y z
N MET A 1 0.78 61.67 75.91
CA MET A 1 1.39 60.75 76.90
C MET A 1 0.32 59.77 77.37
N PRO A 2 0.62 58.49 77.67
CA PRO A 2 1.26 57.40 76.91
C PRO A 2 0.19 56.26 76.69
N ARG A 3 0.36 55.11 76.02
CA ARG A 3 1.43 54.09 76.00
C ARG A 3 1.33 53.27 74.72
N ILE A 4 2.48 53.03 74.10
CA ILE A 4 2.73 52.00 73.09
C ILE A 4 2.79 50.64 73.83
N LEU A 5 2.05 49.64 73.35
CA LEU A 5 2.25 48.23 73.69
C LEU A 5 2.40 47.44 72.39
N THR A 6 3.64 47.11 72.08
CA THR A 6 4.03 46.21 70.99
C THR A 6 3.62 44.79 71.37
N ILE A 7 2.64 44.22 70.65
CA ILE A 7 2.33 42.78 70.73
C ILE A 7 2.98 42.13 69.51
N LEU A 8 3.98 41.28 69.78
CA LEU A 8 4.63 40.39 68.83
C LEU A 8 3.60 39.42 68.26
N LEU A 9 3.34 39.48 66.95
CA LEU A 9 2.51 38.53 66.24
C LEU A 9 3.34 37.25 65.99
N ALA A 10 3.09 36.20 66.77
CA ALA A 10 3.59 34.86 66.46
C ALA A 10 2.72 34.29 65.32
N ILE A 11 3.19 34.46 64.09
CA ILE A 11 2.62 33.80 62.91
C ILE A 11 3.02 32.32 63.02
N CYS A 12 2.08 31.50 63.48
CA CYS A 12 2.15 30.05 63.33
C CYS A 12 2.09 29.75 61.83
N GLY A 13 3.17 29.21 61.27
CA GLY A 13 3.29 28.85 59.87
C GLY A 13 2.30 27.76 59.52
N ILE A 14 1.20 28.15 58.88
CA ILE A 14 0.41 27.24 58.07
C ILE A 14 1.23 27.04 56.81
N ALA A 15 1.85 25.87 56.69
CA ALA A 15 2.41 25.43 55.42
C ALA A 15 1.30 25.52 54.38
N SER A 16 1.47 26.40 53.40
CA SER A 16 0.66 26.40 52.20
C SER A 16 0.83 25.03 51.56
N THR A 17 -0.19 24.17 51.70
CA THR A 17 -0.36 23.02 50.82
C THR A 17 -0.46 23.57 49.41
N SER A 18 0.63 23.52 48.66
CA SER A 18 0.58 23.69 47.21
C SER A 18 -0.42 22.65 46.70
N ILE A 19 -1.57 23.12 46.25
CA ILE A 19 -2.50 22.30 45.48
C ILE A 19 -1.70 21.91 44.24
N ALA A 20 -1.30 20.63 44.14
CA ALA A 20 -0.63 20.13 42.96
C ALA A 20 -1.62 20.25 41.81
N GLY A 21 -1.34 21.15 40.86
CA GLY A 21 -2.02 21.13 39.57
C GLY A 21 -1.54 19.92 38.77
N PRO A 22 -2.24 19.57 37.67
CA PRO A 22 -1.74 18.55 36.76
C PRO A 22 -0.30 18.90 36.31
N PRO A 23 0.56 17.90 36.08
CA PRO A 23 1.97 18.13 35.78
C PRO A 23 2.10 18.93 34.49
N SER A 24 3.09 19.82 34.45
CA SER A 24 3.30 20.64 33.27
C SER A 24 3.73 19.77 32.08
N PRO A 25 3.15 19.97 30.88
CA PRO A 25 3.69 19.41 29.65
C PRO A 25 5.19 19.73 29.50
N LEU A 26 5.92 18.86 28.79
CA LEU A 26 7.37 18.97 28.64
C LEU A 26 7.74 19.19 27.19
N ASP A 27 8.31 20.35 26.89
CA ASP A 27 8.94 20.61 25.60
C ASP A 27 10.14 19.68 25.44
N VAL A 28 10.07 18.81 24.44
CA VAL A 28 11.12 17.85 24.10
C VAL A 28 11.62 18.12 22.69
N ARG A 29 12.94 18.16 22.55
CA ARG A 29 13.59 18.26 21.23
C ARG A 29 14.30 16.96 20.90
N MET A 30 13.76 16.24 19.93
CA MET A 30 14.24 14.91 19.54
C MET A 30 15.21 15.04 18.38
N ARG A 31 16.44 14.55 18.56
CA ARG A 31 17.45 14.50 17.49
C ARG A 31 17.35 13.26 16.62
N GLY A 32 16.62 12.24 17.08
CA GLY A 32 16.30 11.02 16.35
C GLY A 32 14.97 10.49 16.85
N ILE A 33 14.20 9.91 15.93
CA ILE A 33 12.95 9.21 16.23
C ILE A 33 13.14 7.79 15.72
N HIS A 34 13.00 6.83 16.64
CA HIS A 34 13.09 5.41 16.31
C HIS A 34 11.76 4.93 15.77
N ARG A 35 11.80 4.06 14.76
CA ARG A 35 10.62 3.37 14.25
C ARG A 35 10.38 2.13 15.11
N HIS A 36 9.20 2.01 15.71
CA HIS A 36 8.77 0.83 16.44
C HIS A 36 7.56 0.24 15.72
N GLN A 37 7.79 -0.80 14.93
CA GLN A 37 6.74 -1.43 14.14
C GLN A 37 6.18 -2.62 14.90
N ALA A 38 4.86 -2.61 15.10
CA ALA A 38 4.10 -3.73 15.65
C ALA A 38 3.15 -4.21 14.55
N ILE A 39 3.36 -5.44 14.07
CA ILE A 39 2.59 -6.03 12.97
C ILE A 39 1.62 -7.04 13.57
N LEU A 40 0.33 -6.90 13.26
CA LEU A 40 -0.63 -7.97 13.50
C LEU A 40 -0.69 -8.87 12.27
N ASP A 41 -0.33 -10.14 12.47
CA ASP A 41 -0.47 -11.23 11.52
C ASP A 41 -1.11 -12.42 12.27
N ARG A 42 -2.33 -12.78 11.89
CA ARG A 42 -3.11 -13.91 12.44
C ARG A 42 -3.08 -15.15 11.53
N SER A 43 -2.17 -15.23 10.57
CA SER A 43 -2.15 -16.30 9.56
C SER A 43 -1.70 -17.68 10.08
N ASP A 44 -2.66 -18.47 10.57
CA ASP A 44 -2.62 -19.95 10.54
C ASP A 44 -3.44 -20.52 9.35
N ALA A 45 -3.89 -19.66 8.41
CA ALA A 45 -4.77 -20.04 7.31
C ALA A 45 -4.21 -19.65 5.94
N ASP A 46 -3.90 -20.67 5.12
CA ASP A 46 -3.72 -20.57 3.68
C ASP A 46 -5.02 -20.04 3.03
N GLY A 47 -5.09 -18.74 2.80
CA GLY A 47 -6.23 -18.11 2.16
C GLY A 47 -5.98 -16.65 1.89
N GLY A 48 -5.39 -16.35 0.72
CA GLY A 48 -5.09 -14.99 0.28
C GLY A 48 -6.31 -14.07 0.36
N GLY A 49 -6.23 -13.09 1.24
CA GLY A 49 -7.15 -11.97 1.31
C GLY A 49 -6.95 -11.04 0.12
N ILE A 50 -8.06 -10.53 -0.42
CA ILE A 50 -8.08 -9.62 -1.56
C ILE A 50 -7.36 -8.34 -1.13
N ALA A 51 -6.14 -8.13 -1.63
CA ALA A 51 -5.47 -6.84 -1.57
C ALA A 51 -6.41 -5.81 -2.22
N GLY A 52 -7.04 -4.97 -1.40
CA GLY A 52 -8.02 -3.99 -1.85
C GLY A 52 -7.43 -3.09 -2.94
N ALA A 53 -8.12 -2.99 -4.08
CA ALA A 53 -7.74 -2.20 -5.25
C ALA A 53 -7.86 -0.67 -5.06
N CYS A 54 -8.02 -0.21 -3.81
CA CYS A 54 -8.25 1.17 -3.42
C CYS A 54 -6.96 1.78 -2.86
N ASP A 55 -6.69 3.04 -3.21
CA ASP A 55 -5.56 3.76 -2.63
C ASP A 55 -5.82 4.08 -1.15
N ALA A 56 -4.79 3.84 -0.32
CA ALA A 56 -4.86 4.15 1.11
C ALA A 56 -4.89 5.67 1.34
N VAL A 57 -5.78 6.12 2.22
CA VAL A 57 -5.95 7.52 2.60
C VAL A 57 -5.33 7.75 3.97
N VAL A 58 -4.56 8.83 4.09
CA VAL A 58 -3.86 9.21 5.32
C VAL A 58 -4.53 10.45 5.93
N VAL A 59 -4.91 10.36 7.20
CA VAL A 59 -5.52 11.47 7.96
C VAL A 59 -4.80 11.69 9.29
N ALA A 60 -4.61 12.95 9.66
CA ALA A 60 -4.03 13.39 10.92
C ALA A 60 -4.55 14.79 11.28
N HIS A 61 -4.61 15.10 12.58
CA HIS A 61 -4.87 16.48 13.04
C HIS A 61 -3.57 17.27 13.23
N THR A 62 -2.46 16.57 13.42
CA THR A 62 -1.13 17.19 13.57
C THR A 62 -0.51 17.55 12.22
N ALA A 63 0.29 18.62 12.20
CA ALA A 63 1.15 18.97 11.06
C ALA A 63 2.51 18.24 11.06
N SER A 64 2.78 17.40 12.07
CA SER A 64 4.03 16.66 12.21
C SER A 64 4.24 15.66 11.05
N ASP A 65 5.47 15.58 10.57
CA ASP A 65 5.95 14.54 9.65
C ASP A 65 6.41 13.27 10.39
N PHE A 66 6.26 13.22 11.72
CA PHE A 66 6.82 12.22 12.62
C PHE A 66 8.35 12.09 12.52
N GLY A 67 9.02 13.15 12.08
CA GLY A 67 10.46 13.28 11.98
C GLY A 67 11.09 14.03 13.16
N PRO A 68 12.43 14.08 13.24
CA PRO A 68 13.14 14.79 14.30
C PRO A 68 12.67 16.25 14.42
N GLY A 69 12.32 16.69 15.61
CA GLY A 69 11.65 17.97 15.81
C GLY A 69 11.45 18.34 17.26
N GLU A 70 10.70 19.43 17.46
CA GLU A 70 10.20 19.86 18.77
C GLU A 70 8.77 19.35 18.93
N TYR A 71 8.50 18.74 20.08
CA TYR A 71 7.23 18.15 20.46
C TYR A 71 6.96 18.43 21.94
N ILE A 72 5.74 18.18 22.39
CA ILE A 72 5.35 18.34 23.77
C ILE A 72 4.94 16.99 24.34
N ALA A 73 5.81 16.40 25.17
CA ALA A 73 5.52 15.16 25.88
C ALA A 73 4.53 15.41 27.02
N GLN A 74 3.43 14.67 27.05
CA GLN A 74 2.38 14.84 28.05
C GLN A 74 2.74 14.10 29.34
N GLY A 75 3.71 14.63 30.10
CA GLY A 75 4.22 14.04 31.34
C GLY A 75 3.20 13.88 32.48
N GLY A 76 1.97 14.36 32.30
CA GLY A 76 0.86 14.17 33.23
C GLY A 76 -0.06 13.00 32.91
N PHE A 77 0.21 12.29 31.82
CA PHE A 77 -0.59 11.17 31.36
C PHE A 77 -0.35 9.93 32.23
N ILE A 78 -1.40 9.39 32.86
CA ILE A 78 -1.30 8.29 33.83
C ILE A 78 -1.78 6.96 33.24
N GLU A 79 -1.51 5.85 33.93
CA GLU A 79 -2.03 4.54 33.52
C GLU A 79 -3.57 4.54 33.48
N GLY A 80 -4.14 3.90 32.45
CA GLY A 80 -5.58 3.85 32.19
C GLY A 80 -6.11 5.01 31.32
N GLU A 81 -5.36 6.11 31.21
CA GLU A 81 -5.74 7.20 30.30
C GLU A 81 -5.53 6.82 28.84
N ILE A 82 -6.37 7.35 27.95
CA ILE A 82 -6.34 7.04 26.51
C ILE A 82 -6.25 8.34 25.70
N ALA A 83 -5.21 8.45 24.86
CA ALA A 83 -5.05 9.53 23.90
C ALA A 83 -5.68 9.10 22.59
N ALA A 84 -6.72 9.81 22.12
CA ALA A 84 -7.46 9.40 20.93
C ALA A 84 -7.72 10.56 19.97
N THR A 85 -7.85 10.21 18.69
CA THR A 85 -8.17 11.15 17.61
C THR A 85 -9.32 10.60 16.77
N SER A 86 -10.35 11.44 16.60
CA SER A 86 -11.52 11.14 15.77
C SER A 86 -11.40 11.86 14.43
N PHE A 87 -11.70 11.14 13.34
CA PHE A 87 -11.67 11.61 11.97
C PHE A 87 -13.05 11.46 11.36
N GLN A 88 -13.59 12.56 10.82
CA GLN A 88 -14.79 12.51 10.00
C GLN A 88 -14.38 12.03 8.60
N LEU A 89 -14.93 10.90 8.15
CA LEU A 89 -14.67 10.33 6.84
C LEU A 89 -15.89 10.52 5.91
N PRO A 90 -15.72 10.41 4.58
CA PRO A 90 -16.83 10.40 3.65
C PRO A 90 -17.82 9.25 3.98
N PRO A 91 -19.14 9.48 4.01
CA PRO A 91 -20.13 8.44 4.33
C PRO A 91 -20.06 7.21 3.41
N ASP A 92 -19.76 7.46 2.14
CA ASP A 92 -19.60 6.49 1.04
C ASP A 92 -18.31 5.68 1.11
N ALA A 93 -17.34 6.10 1.94
CA ALA A 93 -16.10 5.35 2.14
C ALA A 93 -16.29 4.09 3.01
N PHE A 94 -17.36 4.03 3.80
CA PHE A 94 -17.57 2.96 4.76
C PHE A 94 -18.22 1.70 4.12
N PRO A 95 -17.88 0.49 4.61
CA PRO A 95 -16.89 0.22 5.67
C PRO A 95 -15.45 0.54 5.24
N VAL A 96 -14.60 0.95 6.18
CA VAL A 96 -13.18 1.23 5.93
C VAL A 96 -12.30 0.18 6.60
N ARG A 97 -11.21 -0.21 5.95
CA ARG A 97 -10.15 -1.05 6.50
C ARG A 97 -9.12 -0.18 7.20
N LEU A 98 -8.71 -0.57 8.41
CA LEU A 98 -7.54 0.00 9.08
C LEU A 98 -6.27 -0.61 8.51
N ASP A 99 -5.39 0.20 7.92
CA ASP A 99 -4.10 -0.29 7.41
C ASP A 99 -2.96 -0.01 8.41
N LEU A 100 -2.91 1.22 8.94
CA LEU A 100 -1.84 1.67 9.83
C LEU A 100 -2.36 2.73 10.81
N PHE A 101 -2.04 2.55 12.09
CA PHE A 101 -2.16 3.58 13.11
C PHE A 101 -0.79 3.97 13.64
N GLU A 102 -0.53 5.27 13.77
CA GLU A 102 0.74 5.79 14.27
C GLU A 102 0.53 6.74 15.44
N SER A 103 1.42 6.66 16.43
CA SER A 103 1.46 7.57 17.58
C SER A 103 2.90 7.86 17.99
N LEU A 104 3.20 9.11 18.32
CA LEU A 104 4.53 9.51 18.78
C LEU A 104 4.63 9.49 20.31
N PHE A 105 5.66 8.84 20.83
CA PHE A 105 6.05 8.82 22.24
C PHE A 105 7.42 9.44 22.46
N ALA A 106 7.62 10.00 23.65
CA ALA A 106 8.84 10.67 24.03
C ALA A 106 9.28 10.35 25.45
N THR A 107 10.60 10.35 25.63
CA THR A 107 11.25 10.47 26.94
C THR A 107 11.84 11.86 27.11
N SER A 108 11.97 12.33 28.36
CA SER A 108 12.55 13.65 28.65
C SER A 108 13.61 13.56 29.75
N SER A 109 14.88 13.71 29.34
CA SER A 109 16.05 13.63 30.24
C SER A 109 16.03 12.38 31.12
N THR A 110 15.59 11.27 30.54
CA THR A 110 15.40 10.00 31.23
C THR A 110 16.74 9.41 31.61
N VAL A 111 16.85 8.89 32.82
CA VAL A 111 18.11 8.37 33.37
C VAL A 111 18.21 6.85 33.31
N VAL A 112 17.13 6.19 32.91
CA VAL A 112 16.98 4.74 32.73
C VAL A 112 16.42 4.43 31.35
N GLU A 113 16.50 3.17 30.94
CA GLU A 113 15.67 2.67 29.83
C GLU A 113 14.23 2.53 30.33
N THR A 114 13.26 2.94 29.52
CA THR A 114 11.83 2.86 29.89
C THR A 114 11.14 1.81 29.07
N ILE A 115 10.31 1.00 29.72
CA ILE A 115 9.40 0.04 29.09
C ILE A 115 7.97 0.53 29.37
N THR A 116 7.21 0.81 28.33
CA THR A 116 5.79 1.22 28.45
C THR A 116 4.91 0.18 27.78
N GLU A 117 3.98 -0.38 28.56
CA GLU A 117 2.94 -1.25 28.03
C GLU A 117 1.78 -0.37 27.56
N TYR A 118 1.29 -0.61 26.35
CA TYR A 118 0.24 0.19 25.73
C TYR A 118 -0.88 -0.69 25.19
N ALA A 119 -2.04 -0.11 24.94
CA ALA A 119 -3.11 -0.76 24.20
C ALA A 119 -3.66 0.14 23.11
N ILE A 120 -3.91 -0.44 21.93
CA ILE A 120 -4.52 0.23 20.79
C ILE A 120 -6.01 -0.04 20.82
N TYR A 121 -6.78 1.00 20.50
CA TYR A 121 -8.23 0.94 20.40
C TYR A 121 -8.71 1.60 19.11
N VAL A 122 -9.77 1.04 18.54
CA VAL A 122 -10.40 1.52 17.31
C VAL A 122 -11.91 1.50 17.51
N TRP A 123 -12.56 2.63 17.28
CA TRP A 123 -14.00 2.78 17.36
C TRP A 123 -14.59 3.15 15.99
N SER A 124 -15.74 2.56 15.70
CA SER A 124 -16.71 3.15 14.77
C SER A 124 -17.49 4.21 15.53
N GLY A 125 -17.37 5.46 15.10
CA GLY A 125 -17.89 6.63 15.78
C GLY A 125 -16.90 7.30 16.73
N ARG A 126 -17.45 8.11 17.63
CA ARG A 126 -16.70 8.78 18.70
C ARG A 126 -16.40 7.82 19.86
N PRO A 127 -15.34 8.03 20.63
CA PRO A 127 -14.97 7.08 21.69
C PRO A 127 -15.93 7.09 22.90
N ASP A 128 -16.74 8.14 23.06
CA ASP A 128 -17.70 8.31 24.15
C ASP A 128 -19.08 7.70 23.88
N SER A 129 -19.41 7.45 22.62
CA SER A 129 -20.78 7.14 22.17
C SER A 129 -20.86 6.10 21.05
N GLY A 130 -19.77 5.92 20.30
CA GLY A 130 -19.63 4.93 19.24
C GLY A 130 -19.36 3.53 19.76
N THR A 131 -19.11 2.61 18.83
CA THR A 131 -18.88 1.19 19.10
C THR A 131 -17.39 0.88 19.04
N LEU A 132 -16.87 0.22 20.08
CA LEU A 132 -15.50 -0.31 20.05
C LEU A 132 -15.45 -1.49 19.07
N VAL A 133 -14.67 -1.35 18.02
CA VAL A 133 -14.53 -2.34 16.94
C VAL A 133 -13.35 -3.27 17.22
N PHE A 134 -12.25 -2.71 17.71
CA PHE A 134 -11.02 -3.46 17.92
C PHE A 134 -10.24 -2.90 19.11
N ASN A 135 -9.65 -3.80 19.90
CA ASN A 135 -8.65 -3.44 20.89
C ASN A 135 -7.59 -4.53 21.06
N VAL A 136 -6.35 -4.13 21.35
CA VAL A 136 -5.26 -5.05 21.63
C VAL A 136 -4.21 -4.38 22.52
N ALA A 137 -3.67 -5.13 23.49
CA ALA A 137 -2.60 -4.66 24.37
C ALA A 137 -1.25 -5.25 23.97
N SER A 138 -0.18 -4.49 24.16
CA SER A 138 1.19 -5.00 24.05
C SER A 138 1.45 -6.06 25.11
N ASP A 139 1.91 -7.23 24.71
CA ASP A 139 2.21 -8.37 25.58
C ASP A 139 3.71 -8.69 25.64
N GLY A 140 4.53 -8.00 24.84
CA GLY A 140 5.96 -8.23 24.74
C GLY A 140 6.36 -9.39 23.82
N ASP A 141 5.38 -10.15 23.32
CA ASP A 141 5.57 -11.31 22.44
C ASP A 141 5.08 -10.99 21.02
N ILE A 142 3.77 -10.86 20.82
CA ILE A 142 3.15 -10.53 19.52
C ILE A 142 3.26 -9.03 19.27
N LEU A 143 2.93 -8.23 20.28
CA LEU A 143 3.02 -6.78 20.23
C LEU A 143 4.10 -6.32 21.22
N PRO A 144 5.27 -5.89 20.72
CA PRO A 144 6.36 -5.47 21.58
C PRO A 144 6.00 -4.18 22.32
N HIS A 145 6.35 -4.11 23.60
CA HIS A 145 6.25 -2.90 24.42
C HIS A 145 7.10 -1.76 23.83
N ILE A 146 6.76 -0.53 24.17
CA ILE A 146 7.59 0.63 23.80
C ILE A 146 8.83 0.62 24.71
N ILE A 147 10.01 0.39 24.12
CA ILE A 147 11.29 0.44 24.82
C ILE A 147 12.07 1.66 24.34
N MET A 148 12.42 2.58 25.24
CA MET A 148 13.15 3.80 24.90
C MET A 148 14.42 3.94 25.76
N PRO A 149 15.58 4.23 25.16
CA PRO A 149 16.83 4.35 25.90
C PRO A 149 16.86 5.60 26.82
N PRO A 150 17.80 5.64 27.78
CA PRO A 150 18.05 6.85 28.56
C PRO A 150 18.33 8.07 27.68
N GLY A 151 17.83 9.23 28.10
CA GLY A 151 17.99 10.52 27.45
C GLY A 151 16.65 11.15 27.06
N THR A 152 16.73 12.11 26.15
CA THR A 152 15.56 12.67 25.46
C THR A 152 15.53 12.09 24.06
N THR A 153 14.59 11.19 23.79
CA THR A 153 14.42 10.57 22.47
C THR A 153 12.94 10.41 22.13
N GLY A 154 12.67 10.13 20.86
CA GLY A 154 11.33 9.87 20.35
C GLY A 154 11.21 8.46 19.78
N VAL A 155 10.01 7.91 19.83
CA VAL A 155 9.66 6.69 19.11
C VAL A 155 8.33 6.89 18.41
N ARG A 156 8.31 6.58 17.12
CA ARG A 156 7.09 6.48 16.32
C ARG A 156 6.61 5.04 16.42
N LEU A 157 5.57 4.83 17.20
CA LEU A 157 4.85 3.57 17.20
C LEU A 157 4.05 3.47 15.91
N GLU A 158 4.25 2.39 15.17
CA GLU A 158 3.52 2.03 13.96
C GLU A 158 2.81 0.71 14.19
N PHE A 159 1.50 0.76 14.36
CA PHE A 159 0.65 -0.41 14.46
C PHE A 159 0.10 -0.73 13.07
N LEU A 160 0.66 -1.74 12.43
CA LEU A 160 0.35 -2.15 11.07
C LEU A 160 -0.48 -3.44 11.09
N VAL A 161 -1.57 -3.45 10.34
CA VAL A 161 -2.33 -4.68 10.07
C VAL A 161 -1.75 -5.30 8.80
N ASP A 162 -1.30 -6.55 8.85
CA ASP A 162 -0.70 -7.19 7.66
C ASP A 162 -1.73 -7.26 6.52
N PRO A 163 -1.45 -6.67 5.34
CA PRO A 163 -2.36 -6.74 4.19
C PRO A 163 -2.68 -8.16 3.70
N GLY A 164 -1.83 -9.14 4.01
CA GLY A 164 -2.05 -10.56 3.71
C GLY A 164 -2.90 -11.30 4.72
N ASP A 165 -3.22 -10.69 5.88
CA ASP A 165 -4.02 -11.31 6.94
C ASP A 165 -5.47 -11.51 6.46
N PRO A 166 -6.05 -12.72 6.53
CA PRO A 166 -7.45 -12.94 6.22
C PRO A 166 -8.42 -12.21 7.18
N ASP A 167 -7.98 -11.93 8.41
CA ASP A 167 -8.76 -11.28 9.48
C ASP A 167 -8.45 -9.78 9.58
N GLN A 168 -8.67 -9.06 8.47
CA GLN A 168 -8.55 -7.60 8.42
C GLN A 168 -9.48 -6.88 9.40
N ILE A 169 -9.04 -5.71 9.89
CA ILE A 169 -9.85 -4.85 10.77
C ILE A 169 -10.71 -3.93 9.90
N TRP A 170 -11.98 -4.30 9.73
CA TRP A 170 -13.01 -3.50 9.05
C TRP A 170 -13.85 -2.71 10.05
N ILE A 171 -14.10 -1.45 9.72
CA ILE A 171 -14.84 -0.49 10.54
C ILE A 171 -16.09 -0.09 9.74
N ASP A 172 -17.25 -0.56 10.18
CA ASP A 172 -18.54 -0.17 9.61
C ASP A 172 -18.92 1.26 10.01
N ASP A 173 -19.83 1.90 9.26
CA ASP A 173 -20.39 3.20 9.63
C ASP A 173 -21.45 3.04 10.73
N ASP A 174 -21.31 3.79 11.82
CA ASP A 174 -22.33 3.91 12.87
C ASP A 174 -23.38 5.00 12.57
N GLY A 175 -23.28 5.65 11.41
CA GLY A 175 -24.10 6.76 10.96
C GLY A 175 -23.57 8.13 11.41
N SER A 176 -22.48 8.17 12.19
CA SER A 176 -21.75 9.41 12.47
C SER A 176 -20.66 9.70 11.45
N HIS A 177 -20.36 8.75 10.55
CA HIS A 177 -19.27 8.78 9.57
C HIS A 177 -17.93 9.19 10.20
N THR A 178 -17.70 8.74 11.44
CA THR A 178 -16.50 9.05 12.21
C THR A 178 -15.76 7.77 12.52
N VAL A 179 -14.43 7.78 12.42
CA VAL A 179 -13.56 6.73 12.97
C VAL A 179 -12.72 7.35 14.07
N THR A 180 -12.55 6.64 15.18
CA THR A 180 -11.62 7.05 16.23
C THR A 180 -10.57 5.98 16.44
N VAL A 181 -9.31 6.41 16.53
CA VAL A 181 -8.19 5.57 16.98
C VAL A 181 -7.63 6.14 18.27
N GLY A 182 -7.14 5.28 19.15
CA GLY A 182 -6.55 5.71 20.40
C GLY A 182 -5.51 4.75 20.94
N ILE A 183 -4.67 5.29 21.81
CA ILE A 183 -3.65 4.54 22.56
C ILE A 183 -3.77 4.82 24.05
N GLU A 184 -3.83 3.74 24.82
CA GLU A 184 -3.81 3.74 26.28
C GLU A 184 -2.37 3.50 26.77
N ILE A 185 -1.99 4.14 27.87
CA ILE A 185 -0.87 3.64 28.69
C ILE A 185 -1.44 2.63 29.67
N VAL A 186 -1.17 1.34 29.43
CA VAL A 186 -1.61 0.25 30.32
C VAL A 186 -0.71 0.20 31.56
N SER A 187 0.61 0.35 31.35
CA SER A 187 1.59 0.32 32.42
C SER A 187 2.78 1.22 32.09
N HIS A 188 3.12 2.08 33.03
CA HIS A 188 4.35 2.87 33.01
C HIS A 188 5.54 2.02 33.46
N HIS A 189 6.76 2.42 33.13
CA HIS A 189 7.97 1.71 33.56
C HIS A 189 8.15 1.74 35.09
N GLN A 190 7.96 2.92 35.68
CA GLN A 190 8.08 3.14 37.12
C GLN A 190 7.01 4.12 37.61
N PRO A 191 5.73 3.69 37.66
CA PRO A 191 4.65 4.52 38.18
C PRO A 191 4.82 4.78 39.68
N PRO A 192 4.41 5.96 40.17
CA PRO A 192 4.27 6.20 41.60
C PRO A 192 3.12 5.39 42.19
N ALA A 193 3.14 5.18 43.51
CA ALA A 193 2.11 4.41 44.22
C ALA A 193 0.68 4.97 44.08
N SER A 194 0.54 6.27 43.80
CA SER A 194 -0.75 6.90 43.45
C SER A 194 -0.51 8.00 42.42
N GLN A 195 -0.89 7.69 41.18
CA GLN A 195 -0.67 8.56 40.01
C GLN A 195 -1.52 9.85 40.06
N CYS A 196 -2.68 9.77 40.71
CA CYS A 196 -3.55 10.93 40.97
C CYS A 196 -2.96 11.98 41.92
N ILE A 197 -2.03 11.59 42.80
CA ILE A 197 -1.43 12.50 43.80
C ILE A 197 -0.04 12.90 43.36
N THR A 198 0.72 11.95 42.84
CA THR A 198 2.06 12.17 42.31
C THR A 198 2.05 11.67 40.88
N PRO A 199 2.36 12.51 39.90
CA PRO A 199 2.38 12.07 38.52
C PRO A 199 3.56 11.15 38.21
N PRO A 200 3.45 10.32 37.17
CA PRO A 200 4.57 9.56 36.63
C PRO A 200 5.78 10.47 36.36
N ASN A 201 6.95 10.08 36.86
CA ASN A 201 8.13 10.92 36.73
C ASN A 201 8.64 10.89 35.27
N PRO A 202 8.79 12.04 34.59
CA PRO A 202 9.27 12.11 33.22
C PRO A 202 10.66 11.52 32.96
N GLN A 203 11.50 11.44 34.00
CA GLN A 203 12.85 10.88 33.89
C GLN A 203 12.90 9.35 33.95
N PHE A 204 11.76 8.70 34.17
CA PHE A 204 11.64 7.25 34.33
C PHE A 204 10.55 6.64 33.47
N ASN A 205 9.79 7.42 32.70
CA ASN A 205 8.65 6.97 31.92
C ASN A 205 8.61 7.65 30.54
N ALA A 206 7.87 7.09 29.61
CA ALA A 206 7.62 7.66 28.29
C ALA A 206 6.16 8.11 28.16
N PHE A 207 5.90 9.11 27.33
CA PHE A 207 4.58 9.76 27.23
C PHE A 207 4.18 10.04 25.78
N PRO A 208 2.88 10.02 25.45
CA PRO A 208 2.39 10.47 24.15
C PRO A 208 2.69 11.96 23.94
N CYS A 209 2.86 12.33 22.68
CA CYS A 209 3.23 13.69 22.30
C CYS A 209 2.08 14.46 21.65
N THR A 210 2.05 15.76 21.89
CA THR A 210 1.38 16.72 21.02
C THR A 210 2.39 17.52 20.21
N ASP A 211 1.95 18.12 19.11
CA ASP A 211 2.74 19.10 18.36
C ASP A 211 2.88 20.45 19.09
N VAL A 212 3.61 21.37 18.45
CA VAL A 212 4.01 22.68 19.00
C VAL A 212 3.41 23.86 18.22
N ASP A 213 2.71 23.63 17.12
CA ASP A 213 2.04 24.66 16.31
C ASP A 213 0.69 25.10 16.89
N GLY A 214 0.28 24.46 17.99
CA GLY A 214 -0.87 24.82 18.79
C GLY A 214 -2.13 24.08 18.37
N LEU A 215 -3.09 23.97 19.28
CA LEU A 215 -4.29 23.16 19.10
C LEU A 215 -5.19 23.64 17.95
N GLN A 216 -5.12 22.95 16.80
CA GLN A 216 -5.94 23.21 15.61
C GLN A 216 -7.27 22.43 15.64
N SER A 217 -7.26 21.20 16.15
CA SER A 217 -8.41 20.28 16.17
C SER A 217 -8.93 20.03 17.59
N ALA A 218 -9.39 21.09 18.27
CA ALA A 218 -9.92 20.98 19.63
C ALA A 218 -11.16 20.05 19.76
N THR A 219 -11.84 19.74 18.67
CA THR A 219 -13.00 18.83 18.65
C THR A 219 -12.67 17.42 18.14
N GLY A 220 -11.54 17.25 17.46
CA GLY A 220 -11.07 15.96 16.94
C GLY A 220 -10.11 15.24 17.88
N ASN A 221 -9.45 15.96 18.80
CA ASN A 221 -8.63 15.34 19.86
C ASN A 221 -9.46 15.03 21.11
N TRP A 222 -9.25 13.82 21.60
CA TRP A 222 -9.90 13.27 22.78
C TRP A 222 -8.88 12.76 23.78
N ILE A 223 -9.30 12.74 25.03
CA ILE A 223 -8.62 12.01 26.10
C ILE A 223 -9.66 11.31 26.97
N PHE A 224 -9.40 10.07 27.34
CA PHE A 224 -10.06 9.44 28.48
C PHE A 224 -9.27 9.78 29.73
N VAL A 225 -9.93 10.45 30.68
CA VAL A 225 -9.33 10.88 31.94
C VAL A 225 -9.77 9.95 33.05
N GLU A 226 -8.82 9.41 33.79
CA GLU A 226 -9.09 8.57 34.96
C GLU A 226 -9.69 9.38 36.14
N ASP A 227 -10.53 8.74 36.95
CA ASP A 227 -11.15 9.41 38.10
C ASP A 227 -10.16 9.59 39.26
N CYS A 228 -9.50 10.74 39.24
CA CYS A 228 -8.63 11.22 40.31
C CYS A 228 -9.35 12.18 41.29
N GLY A 229 -10.68 12.26 41.25
CA GLY A 229 -11.49 13.15 42.07
C GLY A 229 -11.04 14.62 41.97
N ILE A 230 -10.87 15.27 43.12
CA ILE A 230 -10.45 16.70 43.17
C ILE A 230 -9.01 16.94 42.71
N PHE A 231 -8.19 15.90 42.59
CA PHE A 231 -6.78 16.02 42.21
C PHE A 231 -6.55 15.86 40.70
N GLY A 232 -7.58 15.44 39.96
CA GLY A 232 -7.52 15.24 38.52
C GLY A 232 -8.28 16.28 37.71
N CYS A 233 -8.23 16.07 36.40
CA CYS A 233 -9.12 16.73 35.45
C CYS A 233 -10.50 16.05 35.46
N PRO A 234 -11.54 16.69 34.89
CA PRO A 234 -12.86 16.05 34.79
C PRO A 234 -12.77 14.70 34.10
N ASP A 235 -13.24 13.65 34.78
CA ASP A 235 -13.07 12.24 34.42
C ASP A 235 -13.91 11.82 33.20
N GLY A 236 -13.57 10.65 32.67
CA GLY A 236 -14.17 10.03 31.50
C GLY A 236 -13.71 10.65 30.18
N TRP A 237 -14.40 10.33 29.10
CA TRP A 237 -14.10 10.88 27.79
C TRP A 237 -14.34 12.39 27.74
N LYS A 238 -13.36 13.11 27.21
CA LYS A 238 -13.41 14.56 26.94
C LYS A 238 -12.77 14.87 25.61
N ARG A 239 -13.41 15.74 24.81
CA ARG A 239 -12.69 16.49 23.79
C ARG A 239 -11.79 17.51 24.44
N PHE A 240 -10.73 17.90 23.74
CA PHE A 240 -9.90 18.99 24.23
C PHE A 240 -10.70 20.28 24.40
N SER A 241 -11.64 20.57 23.49
CA SER A 241 -12.58 21.71 23.58
C SER A 241 -13.44 21.71 24.84
N ASP A 242 -13.73 20.55 25.42
CA ASP A 242 -14.54 20.37 26.63
C ASP A 242 -13.70 20.41 27.93
N LEU A 243 -12.37 20.34 27.81
CA LEU A 243 -11.45 20.40 28.97
C LEU A 243 -11.20 21.85 29.43
N PRO A 244 -11.13 22.12 30.75
CA PRO A 244 -10.59 23.38 31.26
C PRO A 244 -9.17 23.62 30.73
N SER A 245 -8.79 24.88 30.48
CA SER A 245 -7.48 25.20 29.89
C SER A 245 -6.27 24.69 30.69
N ILE A 246 -6.42 24.44 31.99
CA ILE A 246 -5.37 23.87 32.85
C ILE A 246 -5.13 22.37 32.60
N CYS A 247 -6.11 21.68 32.03
CA CYS A 247 -6.11 20.24 31.73
C CYS A 247 -5.95 19.95 30.24
N ARG A 248 -6.06 20.98 29.41
CA ARG A 248 -6.10 20.86 27.96
C ARG A 248 -4.68 20.90 27.41
N PRO A 249 -4.24 19.88 26.66
CA PRO A 249 -2.99 19.96 25.94
C PRO A 249 -2.98 21.15 24.96
N SER A 250 -1.80 21.72 24.75
CA SER A 250 -1.65 22.95 23.96
C SER A 250 -1.57 22.72 22.45
N GLY A 251 -1.29 21.49 22.00
CA GLY A 251 -1.24 21.07 20.60
C GLY A 251 -2.20 19.92 20.31
N ASP A 252 -2.23 19.46 19.07
CA ASP A 252 -2.94 18.26 18.63
C ASP A 252 -2.13 17.00 18.95
N TRP A 253 -2.79 15.88 19.20
CA TRP A 253 -2.09 14.61 19.36
C TRP A 253 -1.29 14.30 18.09
N VAL A 254 -0.03 13.87 18.27
CA VAL A 254 0.80 13.39 17.16
C VAL A 254 0.41 11.95 16.85
N GLN A 255 -0.77 11.83 16.23
CA GLN A 255 -1.41 10.59 15.83
C GLN A 255 -1.85 10.68 14.36
N ARG A 256 -1.76 9.55 13.67
CA ARG A 256 -2.10 9.44 12.25
C ARG A 256 -2.77 8.11 11.97
N LEU A 257 -3.78 8.13 11.12
CA LEU A 257 -4.53 6.97 10.67
C LEU A 257 -4.40 6.85 9.15
N THR A 258 -4.02 5.67 8.69
CA THR A 258 -4.08 5.26 7.30
C THR A 258 -5.16 4.20 7.15
N TRP A 259 -6.10 4.43 6.23
CA TRP A 259 -7.26 3.58 6.02
C TRP A 259 -7.56 3.43 4.54
N THR A 260 -8.18 2.31 4.17
CA THR A 260 -8.59 2.00 2.79
C THR A 260 -10.09 1.74 2.73
N PRO A 261 -10.87 2.39 1.87
CA PRO A 261 -12.31 2.10 1.74
C PRO A 261 -12.57 0.67 1.24
N SER A 262 -13.63 0.03 1.72
CA SER A 262 -14.07 -1.31 1.26
C SER A 262 -14.64 -1.29 -0.15
N LEU A 263 -15.28 -0.17 -0.48
CA LEU A 263 -15.91 0.13 -1.74
C LEU A 263 -15.34 1.47 -2.16
N CYS A 264 -14.45 1.45 -3.14
CA CYS A 264 -14.27 2.62 -3.95
C CYS A 264 -15.50 2.70 -4.84
N ASP A 265 -16.60 3.28 -4.35
CA ASP A 265 -17.46 4.00 -5.29
C ASP A 265 -16.55 5.08 -5.84
N ALA A 266 -15.99 4.81 -7.02
CA ALA A 266 -15.38 5.80 -7.86
C ALA A 266 -16.48 6.80 -8.22
N LEU A 267 -16.95 7.61 -7.26
CA LEU A 267 -17.83 8.71 -7.58
C LEU A 267 -16.97 9.68 -8.37
N GLY A 268 -17.49 10.02 -9.53
CA GLY A 268 -16.87 10.91 -10.48
C GLY A 268 -17.96 11.58 -11.28
N ALA A 269 -17.59 12.59 -12.05
CA ALA A 269 -18.48 13.24 -12.97
C ALA A 269 -19.01 12.22 -13.98
N CYS A 270 -20.31 11.96 -13.93
CA CYS A 270 -21.05 11.19 -14.90
C CYS A 270 -21.86 12.15 -15.79
N CYS A 271 -21.57 12.14 -17.09
CA CYS A 271 -22.26 12.97 -18.07
C CYS A 271 -23.42 12.19 -18.71
N ILE A 272 -24.65 12.58 -18.37
CA ILE A 272 -25.89 12.00 -18.92
C ILE A 272 -26.58 13.09 -19.76
N GLY A 273 -26.60 12.93 -21.08
CA GLY A 273 -27.29 13.86 -21.98
C GLY A 273 -26.86 15.33 -21.84
N GLY A 274 -25.56 15.57 -21.60
CA GLY A 274 -24.99 16.91 -21.41
C GLY A 274 -25.18 17.49 -20.01
N THR A 275 -25.77 16.75 -19.08
CA THR A 275 -25.88 17.12 -17.66
C THR A 275 -24.87 16.32 -16.84
N CYS A 276 -24.13 17.01 -15.97
CA CYS A 276 -23.19 16.37 -15.05
C CYS A 276 -23.89 15.96 -13.75
N SER A 277 -23.70 14.72 -13.33
CA SER A 277 -24.10 14.19 -12.02
C SER A 277 -22.96 13.38 -11.44
N THR A 278 -22.69 13.48 -10.14
CA THR A 278 -21.71 12.63 -9.46
C THR A 278 -22.32 11.26 -9.19
N LEU A 279 -21.85 10.24 -9.90
CA LEU A 279 -22.30 8.84 -9.81
C LEU A 279 -21.08 7.92 -9.86
N ASP A 280 -21.22 6.67 -9.42
CA ASP A 280 -20.20 5.63 -9.65
C ASP A 280 -20.22 5.14 -11.11
N GLU A 281 -19.16 4.45 -11.54
CA GLU A 281 -19.00 3.98 -12.93
C GLU A 281 -20.17 3.08 -13.40
N ILE A 282 -20.65 2.19 -12.54
CA ILE A 282 -21.70 1.22 -12.87
C ILE A 282 -23.03 1.93 -13.01
N THR A 283 -23.40 2.76 -12.04
CA THR A 283 -24.63 3.57 -12.07
C THR A 283 -24.60 4.57 -13.22
N CYS A 284 -23.44 5.13 -13.55
CA CYS A 284 -23.27 6.00 -14.71
C CYS A 284 -23.54 5.27 -16.02
N ALA A 285 -22.96 4.07 -16.19
CA ALA A 285 -23.17 3.23 -17.37
C ALA A 285 -24.64 2.76 -17.48
N ASP A 286 -25.26 2.35 -16.38
CA ASP A 286 -26.66 1.92 -16.32
C ASP A 286 -27.63 3.07 -16.63
N ALA A 287 -27.26 4.31 -16.29
CA ALA A 287 -28.00 5.51 -16.65
C ALA A 287 -27.76 5.97 -18.11
N GLY A 288 -26.92 5.26 -18.87
CA GLY A 288 -26.53 5.62 -20.24
C GLY A 288 -25.64 6.85 -20.31
N GLY A 289 -24.94 7.18 -19.22
CA GLY A 289 -23.97 8.26 -19.13
C GLY A 289 -22.54 7.82 -19.41
N ILE A 290 -21.65 8.80 -19.54
CA ILE A 290 -20.20 8.59 -19.68
C ILE A 290 -19.53 9.00 -18.37
N PHE A 291 -18.77 8.08 -17.81
CA PHE A 291 -18.04 8.29 -16.56
C PHE A 291 -16.66 8.89 -16.83
N LEU A 292 -16.33 10.04 -16.22
CA LEU A 292 -15.07 10.77 -16.47
C LEU A 292 -13.90 10.33 -15.60
N GLY A 293 -14.12 9.38 -14.68
CA GLY A 293 -13.11 8.82 -13.80
C GLY A 293 -13.31 9.17 -12.33
N PRO A 294 -12.78 8.37 -11.40
CA PRO A 294 -12.90 8.59 -9.96
C PRO A 294 -12.37 9.96 -9.54
N GLY A 295 -13.07 10.65 -8.62
CA GLY A 295 -12.62 11.92 -8.03
C GLY A 295 -12.74 13.14 -8.94
N THR A 296 -13.40 13.02 -10.09
CA THR A 296 -13.75 14.15 -10.95
C THR A 296 -15.02 14.85 -10.46
N ASP A 297 -15.02 16.18 -10.40
CA ASP A 297 -16.15 16.99 -9.92
C ASP A 297 -17.06 17.46 -11.07
N CYS A 298 -18.33 17.74 -10.77
CA CYS A 298 -19.24 18.43 -11.70
C CYS A 298 -19.11 19.96 -11.60
N GLY A 299 -18.12 20.54 -12.25
CA GLY A 299 -17.94 21.98 -12.45
C GLY A 299 -18.87 22.57 -13.52
N ALA A 300 -18.96 23.90 -13.54
CA ALA A 300 -19.79 24.63 -14.51
C ALA A 300 -19.15 24.60 -15.91
N GLY A 301 -19.48 23.57 -16.69
CA GLY A 301 -18.96 23.37 -18.05
C GLY A 301 -18.59 21.92 -18.39
N ASP A 302 -18.54 21.03 -17.40
CA ASP A 302 -17.81 19.75 -17.50
C ASP A 302 -18.51 18.63 -18.29
N CYS A 303 -19.71 18.89 -18.84
CA CYS A 303 -20.33 18.00 -19.83
C CYS A 303 -20.45 18.65 -21.21
N ALA A 304 -19.67 19.70 -21.49
CA ALA A 304 -19.49 20.26 -22.81
C ALA A 304 -18.21 19.72 -23.46
N GLU A 305 -17.99 18.42 -23.40
CA GLU A 305 -16.79 17.81 -23.98
C GLU A 305 -17.08 17.32 -25.40
N THR A 306 -16.66 18.12 -26.38
CA THR A 306 -16.60 17.66 -27.75
C THR A 306 -15.52 16.59 -27.89
N ALA A 307 -15.77 15.63 -28.76
CA ALA A 307 -14.84 14.61 -29.19
C ALA A 307 -14.63 14.74 -30.70
N PRO A 308 -13.53 14.20 -31.24
CA PRO A 308 -13.36 14.13 -32.67
C PRO A 308 -14.36 13.13 -33.25
N CYS A 309 -15.26 13.58 -34.12
CA CYS A 309 -16.23 12.72 -34.81
C CYS A 309 -15.74 12.36 -36.21
N CYS A 310 -15.37 11.09 -36.41
CA CYS A 310 -14.80 10.59 -37.64
C CYS A 310 -15.85 10.03 -38.60
N PHE A 311 -15.76 10.41 -39.87
CA PHE A 311 -16.69 9.98 -40.92
C PHE A 311 -16.01 9.05 -41.94
N PRO A 312 -16.30 7.74 -41.94
CA PRO A 312 -15.65 6.79 -42.84
C PRO A 312 -15.81 7.12 -44.33
N ALA A 313 -16.94 7.73 -44.70
CA ALA A 313 -17.25 8.07 -46.09
C ALA A 313 -16.41 9.23 -46.66
N THR A 314 -15.91 10.12 -45.80
CA THR A 314 -15.18 11.32 -46.22
C THR A 314 -13.75 11.39 -45.67
N GLY A 315 -13.41 10.54 -44.69
CA GLY A 315 -12.17 10.63 -43.92
C GLY A 315 -12.10 11.88 -43.04
N GLY A 316 -13.19 12.64 -42.93
CA GLY A 316 -13.21 13.92 -42.21
C GLY A 316 -13.42 13.74 -40.70
N CYS A 317 -12.90 14.72 -39.94
CA CYS A 317 -13.14 14.88 -38.52
C CYS A 317 -13.95 16.15 -38.26
N VAL A 318 -15.00 16.07 -37.44
CA VAL A 318 -15.74 17.25 -36.95
C VAL A 318 -15.83 17.19 -35.43
N GLN A 319 -15.59 18.31 -34.76
CA GLN A 319 -15.76 18.41 -33.31
C GLN A 319 -17.25 18.40 -32.95
N LEU A 320 -17.72 17.30 -32.36
CA LEU A 320 -19.10 17.08 -31.94
C LEU A 320 -19.12 16.40 -30.58
N THR A 321 -20.23 16.49 -29.86
CA THR A 321 -20.42 15.59 -28.71
C THR A 321 -20.51 14.13 -29.20
N PRO A 322 -20.13 13.13 -28.40
CA PRO A 322 -20.27 11.72 -28.79
C PRO A 322 -21.71 11.36 -29.21
N ALA A 323 -22.71 11.92 -28.53
CA ALA A 323 -24.13 11.73 -28.85
C ALA A 323 -24.50 12.30 -30.24
N ASP A 324 -24.09 13.53 -30.54
CA ASP A 324 -24.33 14.14 -31.84
C ASP A 324 -23.58 13.41 -32.95
N CYS A 325 -22.37 12.92 -32.67
CA CYS A 325 -21.58 12.14 -33.60
C CYS A 325 -22.31 10.86 -34.03
N PHE A 326 -22.88 10.11 -33.09
CA PHE A 326 -23.71 8.94 -33.41
C PHE A 326 -24.97 9.32 -34.19
N ALA A 327 -25.62 10.44 -33.83
CA ALA A 327 -26.83 10.90 -34.51
C ALA A 327 -26.59 11.21 -36.00
N VAL A 328 -25.37 11.62 -36.36
CA VAL A 328 -24.95 11.85 -37.75
C VAL A 328 -24.21 10.66 -38.37
N GLN A 329 -24.26 9.48 -37.74
CA GLN A 329 -23.62 8.24 -38.18
C GLN A 329 -22.09 8.32 -38.30
N GLY A 330 -21.46 9.21 -37.54
CA GLY A 330 -20.01 9.24 -37.34
C GLY A 330 -19.55 8.28 -36.25
N ILE A 331 -18.24 8.12 -36.14
CA ILE A 331 -17.56 7.32 -35.12
C ILE A 331 -16.87 8.30 -34.16
N PRO A 332 -17.30 8.40 -32.89
CA PRO A 332 -16.67 9.30 -31.94
C PRO A 332 -15.31 8.76 -31.48
N GLY A 333 -14.32 9.64 -31.43
CA GLY A 333 -13.01 9.42 -30.82
C GLY A 333 -13.00 9.73 -29.31
N PRO A 334 -11.80 9.77 -28.69
CA PRO A 334 -11.66 10.09 -27.28
C PRO A 334 -12.20 11.48 -26.92
N VAL A 335 -12.89 11.57 -25.79
CA VAL A 335 -13.45 12.84 -25.28
C VAL A 335 -12.32 13.76 -24.84
N GLY A 336 -12.41 15.05 -25.17
CA GLY A 336 -11.37 16.04 -24.87
C GLY A 336 -10.27 16.15 -25.94
N GLU A 337 -10.25 15.28 -26.95
CA GLU A 337 -9.34 15.41 -28.09
C GLU A 337 -9.90 16.29 -29.23
N SER A 338 -9.02 17.12 -29.81
CA SER A 338 -9.37 17.98 -30.94
C SER A 338 -9.25 17.22 -32.27
N CYS A 339 -10.06 17.61 -33.24
CA CYS A 339 -9.93 17.15 -34.63
C CYS A 339 -8.66 17.71 -35.30
N ASP A 340 -7.99 18.67 -34.66
CA ASP A 340 -6.72 19.21 -35.13
C ASP A 340 -5.54 18.25 -34.86
N ASP A 341 -5.63 17.46 -33.78
CA ASP A 341 -4.56 16.55 -33.35
C ASP A 341 -4.94 15.07 -33.55
N TYR A 342 -6.24 14.75 -33.52
CA TYR A 342 -6.73 13.39 -33.65
C TYR A 342 -6.83 12.94 -35.12
N ILE A 343 -6.16 11.83 -35.44
CA ILE A 343 -6.14 11.28 -36.79
C ILE A 343 -7.26 10.25 -36.96
N CYS A 344 -8.28 10.62 -37.74
CA CYS A 344 -9.33 9.71 -38.14
C CYS A 344 -8.80 8.70 -39.17
N PHE A 345 -8.98 7.41 -38.88
CA PHE A 345 -8.59 6.28 -39.75
C PHE A 345 -7.09 6.28 -40.11
N PRO A 346 -6.20 6.08 -39.12
CA PRO A 346 -4.76 6.10 -39.38
C PRO A 346 -4.34 4.97 -40.33
N GLU A 347 -3.42 5.27 -41.24
CA GLU A 347 -2.83 4.34 -42.19
C GLU A 347 -1.30 4.46 -42.14
N GLY A 348 -0.60 3.32 -42.18
CA GLY A 348 0.84 3.33 -42.00
C GLY A 348 1.50 1.98 -42.27
N ALA A 349 2.79 1.90 -41.97
CA ALA A 349 3.58 0.68 -42.08
C ALA A 349 3.26 -0.30 -40.94
N CYS A 350 3.30 -1.58 -41.26
CA CYS A 350 3.09 -2.69 -40.36
C CYS A 350 4.27 -3.65 -40.46
N CYS A 351 5.04 -3.79 -39.38
CA CYS A 351 6.12 -4.76 -39.31
C CYS A 351 5.57 -6.14 -38.95
N LEU A 352 5.73 -7.10 -39.84
CA LEU A 352 5.29 -8.47 -39.62
C LEU A 352 6.35 -9.26 -38.84
N PRO A 353 5.96 -10.34 -38.13
CA PRO A 353 6.90 -11.20 -37.41
C PRO A 353 7.96 -11.87 -38.30
N THR A 354 7.73 -11.92 -39.61
CA THR A 354 8.68 -12.45 -40.61
C THR A 354 9.80 -11.46 -40.95
N GLY A 355 9.74 -10.22 -40.46
CA GLY A 355 10.63 -9.13 -40.87
C GLY A 355 10.13 -8.35 -42.08
N ASP A 356 9.09 -8.85 -42.76
CA ASP A 356 8.46 -8.14 -43.87
C ASP A 356 7.69 -6.91 -43.40
N CYS A 357 7.72 -5.84 -44.19
CA CYS A 357 6.89 -4.66 -43.95
C CYS A 357 5.67 -4.65 -44.88
N ALA A 358 4.47 -4.63 -44.31
CA ALA A 358 3.22 -4.37 -45.02
C ALA A 358 2.85 -2.87 -44.87
N GLY A 359 2.97 -2.10 -45.96
CA GLY A 359 2.75 -0.66 -45.95
C GLY A 359 1.34 -0.24 -46.34
N ILE A 360 0.89 0.90 -45.79
CA ILE A 360 -0.44 1.50 -46.03
C ILE A 360 -1.56 0.53 -45.64
N VAL A 361 -1.55 0.14 -44.37
CA VAL A 361 -2.62 -0.65 -43.75
C VAL A 361 -3.15 0.07 -42.52
N SER A 362 -4.38 -0.22 -42.12
CA SER A 362 -4.92 0.25 -40.85
C SER A 362 -4.31 -0.53 -39.67
N PRO A 363 -4.35 0.02 -38.43
CA PRO A 363 -3.93 -0.71 -37.23
C PRO A 363 -4.65 -2.05 -37.03
N ALA A 364 -5.94 -2.12 -37.41
CA ALA A 364 -6.74 -3.33 -37.28
C ALA A 364 -6.31 -4.40 -38.31
N GLU A 365 -6.00 -4.00 -39.54
CA GLU A 365 -5.45 -4.90 -40.56
C GLU A 365 -4.06 -5.36 -40.19
N CYS A 366 -3.20 -4.46 -39.70
CA CYS A 366 -1.86 -4.80 -39.22
C CYS A 366 -1.90 -5.86 -38.12
N LYS A 367 -2.79 -5.69 -37.13
CA LYS A 367 -3.01 -6.68 -36.08
C LYS A 367 -3.55 -8.02 -36.63
N SER A 368 -4.41 -7.97 -37.65
CA SER A 368 -4.94 -9.17 -38.31
C SER A 368 -3.87 -9.94 -39.09
N LEU A 369 -2.81 -9.26 -39.53
CA LEU A 369 -1.62 -9.86 -40.13
C LEU A 369 -0.60 -10.34 -39.08
N GLY A 370 -0.90 -10.18 -37.79
CA GLY A 370 0.02 -10.54 -36.69
C GLY A 370 1.20 -9.57 -36.54
N GLY A 371 1.15 -8.40 -37.17
CA GLY A 371 2.22 -7.42 -37.15
C GLY A 371 2.04 -6.28 -36.14
N VAL A 372 3.04 -5.40 -36.08
CA VAL A 372 3.12 -4.22 -35.22
C VAL A 372 3.03 -2.96 -36.08
N PHE A 373 2.01 -2.14 -35.81
CA PHE A 373 1.76 -0.89 -36.53
C PHE A 373 2.77 0.18 -36.10
N GLN A 374 3.34 0.90 -37.06
CA GLN A 374 4.48 1.80 -36.84
C GLN A 374 4.08 3.27 -36.70
N GLY A 375 2.78 3.55 -36.79
CA GLY A 375 2.23 4.90 -36.67
C GLY A 375 1.66 5.41 -37.98
N ASP A 376 0.77 6.40 -37.88
CA ASP A 376 0.14 7.02 -39.04
C ASP A 376 1.17 7.74 -39.93
N GLY A 377 0.98 7.67 -41.25
CA GLY A 377 1.83 8.32 -42.23
C GLY A 377 3.22 7.69 -42.41
N THR A 378 3.51 6.58 -41.72
CA THR A 378 4.74 5.82 -41.92
C THR A 378 4.66 4.95 -43.17
N ASP A 379 5.81 4.74 -43.84
CA ASP A 379 5.91 3.85 -44.98
C ASP A 379 7.04 2.82 -44.80
N CYS A 380 7.00 1.75 -45.59
CA CYS A 380 8.00 0.68 -45.54
C CYS A 380 9.37 1.07 -46.13
N LEU A 381 9.55 2.32 -46.58
CA LEU A 381 10.84 2.84 -47.03
C LEU A 381 11.57 3.58 -45.90
N SER A 382 10.81 4.11 -44.94
CA SER A 382 11.30 4.86 -43.78
C SER A 382 11.31 4.04 -42.50
N VAL A 383 10.51 2.97 -42.44
CA VAL A 383 10.48 2.02 -41.33
C VAL A 383 11.40 0.85 -41.61
N ASP A 384 12.29 0.56 -40.65
CA ASP A 384 13.11 -0.64 -40.66
C ASP A 384 12.45 -1.72 -39.79
N CYS A 385 11.98 -2.78 -40.44
CA CYS A 385 11.39 -3.92 -39.74
C CYS A 385 12.49 -4.95 -39.48
N PRO A 386 12.89 -5.17 -38.21
CA PRO A 386 13.98 -6.08 -37.92
C PRO A 386 13.62 -7.50 -38.34
N GLU A 387 14.51 -8.16 -39.08
CA GLU A 387 14.37 -9.58 -39.41
C GLU A 387 14.38 -10.42 -38.12
N PRO A 388 13.58 -11.49 -38.05
CA PRO A 388 13.56 -12.36 -36.89
C PRO A 388 14.89 -13.09 -36.73
N VAL A 389 15.44 -13.03 -35.52
CA VAL A 389 16.68 -13.70 -35.14
C VAL A 389 16.41 -14.89 -34.23
N GLY A 390 17.36 -15.82 -34.21
CA GLY A 390 17.35 -17.01 -33.36
C GLY A 390 18.75 -17.56 -33.15
N ALA A 391 18.89 -18.51 -32.25
CA ALA A 391 20.14 -19.21 -31.99
C ALA A 391 20.60 -20.01 -33.22
N ALA A 392 21.83 -19.78 -33.63
CA ALA A 392 22.54 -20.48 -34.69
C ALA A 392 23.68 -21.28 -34.08
N CYS A 393 23.53 -22.60 -34.09
CA CYS A 393 24.41 -23.55 -33.44
C CYS A 393 25.46 -24.09 -34.40
N PHE A 394 26.73 -23.89 -34.08
CA PHE A 394 27.85 -24.41 -34.84
C PHE A 394 28.26 -25.77 -34.29
N GLY A 395 28.80 -26.66 -35.16
CA GLY A 395 29.17 -28.03 -34.79
C GLY A 395 30.29 -28.16 -33.73
N ASN A 396 30.80 -27.06 -33.21
CA ASN A 396 31.77 -26.99 -32.12
C ASN A 396 31.17 -26.46 -30.80
N GLY A 397 29.83 -26.38 -30.69
CA GLY A 397 29.13 -25.89 -29.50
C GLY A 397 29.01 -24.36 -29.40
N PHE A 398 29.60 -23.62 -30.35
CA PHE A 398 29.48 -22.17 -30.39
C PHE A 398 28.08 -21.74 -30.84
N CYS A 399 27.53 -20.68 -30.26
CA CYS A 399 26.21 -20.13 -30.58
C CYS A 399 26.29 -18.64 -30.91
N LEU A 400 25.60 -18.22 -31.97
CA LEU A 400 25.33 -16.81 -32.27
C LEU A 400 23.83 -16.58 -32.50
N VAL A 401 23.32 -15.41 -32.12
CA VAL A 401 21.96 -14.99 -32.47
C VAL A 401 22.01 -14.37 -33.87
N LEU A 402 21.48 -15.07 -34.87
CA LEU A 402 21.53 -14.70 -36.28
C LEU A 402 20.13 -14.82 -36.93
N THR A 403 19.95 -14.15 -38.06
CA THR A 403 18.83 -14.45 -38.95
C THR A 403 18.98 -15.86 -39.54
N GLU A 404 17.88 -16.47 -39.99
CA GLU A 404 17.92 -17.81 -40.60
C GLU A 404 18.87 -17.85 -41.82
N ALA A 405 18.84 -16.80 -42.66
CA ALA A 405 19.70 -16.70 -43.84
C ALA A 405 21.19 -16.60 -43.48
N GLU A 406 21.54 -15.82 -42.46
CA GLU A 406 22.92 -15.71 -41.97
C GLU A 406 23.41 -17.01 -41.34
N ALA A 407 22.56 -17.71 -40.58
CA ALA A 407 22.88 -19.01 -39.99
C ALA A 407 23.20 -20.05 -41.07
N ILE A 408 22.34 -20.15 -42.10
CA ILE A 408 22.55 -21.05 -43.25
C ILE A 408 23.83 -20.67 -44.00
N ALA A 409 24.06 -19.37 -44.26
CA ALA A 409 25.26 -18.90 -44.95
C ALA A 409 26.54 -19.16 -44.15
N ALA A 410 26.47 -19.12 -42.82
CA ALA A 410 27.56 -19.43 -41.91
C ALA A 410 27.78 -20.95 -41.69
N GLY A 411 26.88 -21.81 -42.20
CA GLY A 411 26.93 -23.25 -41.99
C GLY A 411 26.54 -23.70 -40.58
N ALA A 412 25.77 -22.88 -39.86
CA ALA A 412 25.21 -23.19 -38.54
C ALA A 412 23.81 -23.79 -38.66
N GLU A 413 23.40 -24.56 -37.66
CA GLU A 413 22.06 -25.09 -37.52
C GLU A 413 21.18 -24.08 -36.78
N TRP A 414 20.12 -23.58 -37.43
CA TRP A 414 19.25 -22.55 -36.87
C TRP A 414 18.12 -23.16 -36.03
N ARG A 415 17.91 -22.65 -34.81
CA ARG A 415 17.02 -23.24 -33.79
C ARG A 415 15.63 -22.62 -33.70
N GLY A 416 15.28 -21.67 -34.58
CA GLY A 416 13.97 -21.03 -34.59
C GLY A 416 13.96 -19.61 -34.05
N VAL A 417 12.94 -18.84 -34.42
CA VAL A 417 12.74 -17.45 -33.97
C VAL A 417 12.63 -17.39 -32.44
N GLY A 418 13.35 -16.45 -31.82
CA GLY A 418 13.28 -16.21 -30.37
C GLY A 418 14.09 -17.18 -29.51
N SER A 419 14.75 -18.19 -30.11
CA SER A 419 15.74 -19.00 -29.39
C SER A 419 16.99 -18.17 -29.06
N THR A 420 17.58 -18.40 -27.89
CA THR A 420 18.72 -17.62 -27.37
C THR A 420 19.99 -18.47 -27.32
N CYS A 421 21.13 -17.80 -27.21
CA CYS A 421 22.44 -18.43 -26.97
C CYS A 421 22.81 -18.43 -25.48
N GLU A 422 21.82 -18.46 -24.59
CA GLU A 422 22.06 -18.54 -23.16
C GLU A 422 22.53 -19.95 -22.78
N ASP A 423 23.47 -20.01 -21.85
CA ASP A 423 24.03 -21.20 -21.24
C ASP A 423 23.68 -21.07 -19.74
N LEU A 424 22.54 -21.64 -19.35
CA LEU A 424 21.99 -21.45 -18.00
C LEU A 424 22.60 -22.43 -16.99
N ASP A 425 23.10 -23.57 -17.44
CA ASP A 425 23.73 -24.59 -16.59
C ASP A 425 25.25 -24.42 -16.46
N GLY A 426 25.86 -23.59 -17.32
CA GLY A 426 27.26 -23.21 -17.27
C GLY A 426 28.21 -24.27 -17.81
N ASP A 427 27.74 -25.19 -18.64
CA ASP A 427 28.54 -26.29 -19.19
C ASP A 427 29.47 -25.85 -20.35
N GLY A 428 29.29 -24.62 -20.86
CA GLY A 428 30.05 -24.05 -21.97
C GLY A 428 29.39 -24.21 -23.34
N THR A 429 28.19 -24.76 -23.40
CA THR A 429 27.33 -24.91 -24.58
C THR A 429 26.03 -24.15 -24.32
N ALA A 430 25.55 -23.37 -25.29
CA ALA A 430 24.23 -22.75 -25.12
C ALA A 430 23.14 -23.82 -25.04
N ASP A 431 22.13 -23.65 -24.19
CA ASP A 431 21.03 -24.62 -23.96
C ASP A 431 20.31 -24.97 -25.27
N ALA A 432 20.14 -23.99 -26.17
CA ALA A 432 19.55 -24.19 -27.50
C ALA A 432 20.45 -25.00 -28.46
N CYS A 433 21.75 -25.09 -28.16
CA CYS A 433 22.78 -25.77 -28.93
C CYS A 433 23.29 -27.06 -28.31
N ALA A 434 22.92 -27.34 -27.06
CA ALA A 434 23.03 -28.67 -26.52
C ALA A 434 22.31 -29.61 -27.48
N ALA A 435 23.01 -30.63 -27.96
CA ALA A 435 22.32 -31.78 -28.51
C ALA A 435 21.48 -32.27 -27.34
N SER A 436 20.16 -32.11 -27.40
CA SER A 436 19.24 -32.53 -26.34
C SER A 436 19.76 -33.85 -25.80
N GLY A 437 20.32 -33.81 -24.58
CA GLY A 437 20.88 -34.98 -23.93
C GLY A 437 19.83 -36.07 -23.99
N SER A 438 20.26 -37.32 -24.10
CA SER A 438 19.29 -38.41 -24.12
C SER A 438 18.29 -38.18 -22.99
N PRO A 439 16.97 -38.15 -23.24
CA PRO A 439 16.00 -37.94 -22.18
C PRO A 439 16.06 -39.06 -21.12
N ALA A 440 16.83 -40.13 -21.40
CA ALA A 440 17.16 -41.21 -20.49
C ALA A 440 18.45 -41.01 -19.67
N ASP A 441 19.21 -39.92 -19.86
CA ASP A 441 20.32 -39.50 -19.01
C ASP A 441 19.77 -38.64 -17.86
N PHE A 442 19.54 -39.27 -16.71
CA PHE A 442 18.84 -38.64 -15.59
C PHE A 442 19.80 -37.96 -14.62
N ASN A 443 21.10 -38.25 -14.70
CA ASN A 443 22.10 -37.62 -13.85
C ASN A 443 22.92 -36.55 -14.60
N GLY A 444 22.70 -36.38 -15.91
CA GLY A 444 23.32 -35.37 -16.76
C GLY A 444 24.80 -35.62 -16.99
N ASP A 445 25.24 -36.88 -17.07
CA ASP A 445 26.64 -37.25 -17.25
C ASP A 445 27.04 -37.67 -18.69
N ASP A 446 26.13 -37.43 -19.64
CA ASP A 446 26.21 -37.78 -21.06
C ASP A 446 26.25 -39.29 -21.34
N LEU A 447 25.96 -40.13 -20.34
CA LEU A 447 25.89 -41.58 -20.48
C LEU A 447 24.54 -42.10 -19.96
N VAL A 448 23.92 -43.01 -20.70
CA VAL A 448 22.76 -43.77 -20.22
C VAL A 448 23.27 -45.14 -19.76
N ASN A 449 23.43 -45.30 -18.44
CA ASN A 449 24.04 -46.47 -17.85
C ASN A 449 23.28 -46.96 -16.59
N GLY A 450 23.95 -47.80 -15.79
CA GLY A 450 23.37 -48.38 -14.57
C GLY A 450 22.93 -47.35 -13.52
N ILE A 451 23.49 -46.14 -13.54
CA ILE A 451 23.10 -45.05 -12.65
C ILE A 451 21.74 -44.49 -13.08
N ASP A 452 21.53 -44.24 -14.37
CA ASP A 452 20.27 -43.76 -14.92
C ASP A 452 19.16 -44.76 -14.77
N LEU A 453 19.43 -46.05 -14.98
CA LEU A 453 18.48 -47.11 -14.66
C LEU A 453 18.10 -47.11 -13.17
N GLY A 454 19.05 -46.79 -12.30
CA GLY A 454 18.79 -46.66 -10.86
C GLY A 454 17.82 -45.52 -10.57
N LEU A 455 18.02 -44.35 -11.18
CA LEU A 455 17.15 -43.18 -11.05
C LEU A 455 15.77 -43.40 -11.69
N PHE A 456 15.74 -44.03 -12.85
CA PHE A 456 14.53 -44.44 -13.55
C PHE A 456 13.60 -45.29 -12.67
N LEU A 457 14.17 -46.27 -11.95
CA LEU A 457 13.41 -47.16 -11.06
C LEU A 457 12.84 -46.45 -9.83
N VAL A 458 13.31 -45.24 -9.48
CA VAL A 458 12.72 -44.43 -8.40
C VAL A 458 11.32 -43.93 -8.78
N GLY A 459 11.12 -43.57 -10.05
CA GLY A 459 9.85 -43.06 -10.57
C GLY A 459 8.86 -44.13 -11.02
N TRP A 460 9.18 -45.42 -10.84
CA TRP A 460 8.37 -46.51 -11.42
C TRP A 460 6.91 -46.49 -10.94
N GLY A 461 5.98 -46.32 -11.88
CA GLY A 461 4.54 -46.24 -11.65
C GLY A 461 4.00 -44.85 -11.34
N GLU A 462 4.84 -43.81 -11.35
CA GLU A 462 4.46 -42.41 -11.13
C GLU A 462 4.61 -41.60 -12.43
N PRO A 463 3.84 -40.50 -12.61
CA PRO A 463 4.13 -39.50 -13.62
C PRO A 463 5.39 -38.71 -13.22
N GLY A 464 6.18 -38.25 -14.19
CA GLY A 464 7.33 -37.41 -13.89
C GLY A 464 8.44 -37.50 -14.93
N PRO A 465 9.68 -37.08 -14.59
CA PRO A 465 10.77 -37.00 -15.55
C PRO A 465 11.21 -38.36 -16.11
N THR A 466 10.83 -39.47 -15.47
CA THR A 466 11.10 -40.83 -15.92
C THR A 466 10.04 -41.40 -16.87
N ASP A 467 8.96 -40.66 -17.14
CA ASP A 467 7.93 -40.95 -18.14
C ASP A 467 8.39 -40.40 -19.51
N LEU A 468 9.03 -41.27 -20.29
CA LEU A 468 9.77 -40.89 -21.50
C LEU A 468 8.86 -40.81 -22.74
N ASP A 469 7.70 -41.48 -22.74
CA ASP A 469 6.69 -41.34 -23.79
C ASP A 469 5.54 -40.38 -23.44
N ASN A 470 5.56 -39.82 -22.22
CA ASN A 470 4.57 -38.88 -21.68
C ASN A 470 3.14 -39.46 -21.64
N ASP A 471 3.00 -40.77 -21.39
CA ASP A 471 1.70 -41.43 -21.25
C ASP A 471 1.06 -41.25 -19.85
N GLY A 472 1.78 -40.62 -18.94
CA GLY A 472 1.37 -40.33 -17.57
C GLY A 472 1.83 -41.36 -16.54
N THR A 473 2.63 -42.38 -16.90
CA THR A 473 3.15 -43.36 -15.95
C THR A 473 4.47 -44.00 -16.41
N THR A 474 5.53 -43.88 -15.60
CA THR A 474 6.79 -44.63 -15.85
C THR A 474 6.58 -46.15 -15.74
N ASN A 475 6.74 -46.87 -16.84
CA ASN A 475 6.48 -48.29 -16.94
C ASN A 475 7.47 -49.04 -17.86
N GLY A 476 7.11 -50.25 -18.28
CA GLY A 476 7.96 -51.08 -19.13
C GLY A 476 8.20 -50.53 -20.54
N ILE A 477 7.35 -49.63 -21.03
CA ILE A 477 7.53 -48.94 -22.31
C ILE A 477 8.66 -47.91 -22.17
N ASP A 478 8.65 -47.10 -21.12
CA ASP A 478 9.71 -46.13 -20.82
C ASP A 478 11.05 -46.82 -20.55
N LEU A 479 11.04 -47.98 -19.88
CA LEU A 479 12.25 -48.79 -19.73
C LEU A 479 12.79 -49.25 -21.09
N GLY A 480 11.90 -49.55 -22.04
CA GLY A 480 12.27 -49.86 -23.41
C GLY A 480 12.96 -48.67 -24.09
N ILE A 481 12.46 -47.45 -23.87
CA ILE A 481 13.04 -46.21 -24.42
C ILE A 481 14.40 -45.94 -23.80
N LEU A 482 14.55 -46.06 -22.47
CA LEU A 482 15.84 -45.92 -21.79
C LEU A 482 16.88 -46.92 -22.33
N LEU A 483 16.50 -48.18 -22.54
CA LEU A 483 17.41 -49.20 -23.04
C LEU A 483 17.79 -49.01 -24.51
N VAL A 484 16.98 -48.30 -25.30
CA VAL A 484 17.34 -47.92 -26.69
C VAL A 484 18.49 -46.91 -26.67
N GLU A 485 18.51 -46.04 -25.68
CA GLU A 485 19.51 -45.00 -25.51
C GLU A 485 20.75 -45.46 -24.72
N TRP A 486 20.81 -46.74 -24.30
CA TRP A 486 21.88 -47.28 -23.45
C TRP A 486 23.29 -47.12 -24.05
N THR A 487 24.18 -46.41 -23.35
CA THR A 487 25.54 -46.12 -23.84
C THR A 487 26.63 -46.97 -23.21
N GLY A 488 26.39 -47.65 -22.08
CA GLY A 488 27.35 -48.63 -21.54
C GLY A 488 27.40 -48.73 -20.03
#